data_AF-A0A7S2ZAH1-F1
#
_entry.id   AF-A0A7S2ZAH1-F1
#
_cell.length_a   1.000
_cell.length_b   1.000
_cell.length_c   1.000
_cell.angle_alpha   90.00
_cell.angle_beta   90.00
_cell.angle_gamma   90.00
#
_symmetry.space_group_name_H-M   'P 1'
#
loop_
_entity.id
_entity.type
_entity.pdbx_description
1 polymer ?
#
loop_
_entity_poly.entity_id
_entity_poly.type
_entity_poly.pdbx_seq_one_letter_code
_entity_poly.pdbx_strand_id
1 'polypeptide(L)'
;MSQTTSDLSEKSFSVASILHDEAENLLPCLVCDFKCDSMNLLREHVVNEHASSSQPPSCTICGMQFKQRNRLRRHRRAVHEKRRPYQCMRCNVQFAEKNNLLAHMDTVHEQKRNFTCEVCHAKFGRKNNLHRHIQTVHEKKRPYKCKFCGSCYGERGNLLTHVRRKHERQIENEQVEVVAT
;
A
#
# COMPACT_ATOMS: atom_id res chain seq x y z
N MET A 1 78.64 -12.29 8.41
CA MET A 1 78.17 -13.10 7.27
C MET A 1 76.90 -13.82 7.71
N SER A 2 75.82 -13.57 6.98
CA SER A 2 74.56 -14.32 6.90
C SER A 2 73.90 -14.79 8.20
N GLN A 3 72.87 -14.07 8.64
CA GLN A 3 71.76 -14.65 9.41
C GLN A 3 70.48 -14.37 8.64
N THR A 4 69.85 -15.41 8.11
CA THR A 4 68.51 -15.37 7.53
C THR A 4 67.48 -15.83 8.54
N THR A 5 66.48 -14.98 8.67
CA THR A 5 65.25 -15.04 9.46
C THR A 5 64.32 -16.17 9.06
N SER A 6 63.62 -16.76 10.02
CA SER A 6 62.18 -17.00 9.86
C SER A 6 61.51 -16.96 11.24
N ASP A 7 60.56 -16.06 11.34
CA ASP A 7 59.83 -15.57 12.50
C ASP A 7 58.44 -16.20 12.47
N LEU A 8 58.04 -16.87 13.55
CA LEU A 8 56.64 -16.99 13.97
C LEU A 8 56.63 -17.15 15.49
N SER A 9 56.83 -16.04 16.19
CA SER A 9 56.56 -15.94 17.63
C SER A 9 55.08 -15.62 17.92
N GLU A 10 54.57 -16.42 18.84
CA GLU A 10 53.46 -16.24 19.77
C GLU A 10 52.95 -14.81 19.99
N LYS A 11 51.62 -14.63 19.97
CA LYS A 11 50.94 -13.73 20.91
C LYS A 11 49.64 -14.34 21.42
N SER A 12 49.67 -14.73 22.69
CA SER A 12 48.55 -14.98 23.58
C SER A 12 47.79 -13.68 23.93
N PHE A 13 46.45 -13.72 23.93
CA PHE A 13 45.51 -13.38 25.03
C PHE A 13 44.13 -12.94 24.51
N SER A 14 43.09 -13.62 24.99
CA SER A 14 41.97 -13.04 25.77
C SER A 14 40.62 -13.68 25.43
N VAL A 15 39.96 -14.18 26.46
CA VAL A 15 38.58 -14.67 26.46
C VAL A 15 37.62 -13.48 26.33
N ALA A 16 36.97 -13.34 25.17
CA ALA A 16 35.77 -12.53 25.02
C ALA A 16 34.88 -13.05 23.88
N SER A 17 33.61 -13.25 24.24
CA SER A 17 32.42 -13.06 23.39
C SER A 17 31.89 -14.25 22.59
N ILE A 18 31.01 -14.98 23.27
CA ILE A 18 29.79 -15.62 22.75
C ILE A 18 29.17 -14.78 21.62
N LEU A 19 28.98 -15.36 20.43
CA LEU A 19 27.73 -15.26 19.67
C LEU A 19 27.52 -16.56 18.89
N HIS A 20 26.37 -17.17 19.16
CA HIS A 20 25.81 -18.27 18.38
C HIS A 20 25.58 -17.80 16.94
N ASP A 21 26.17 -18.51 15.97
CA ASP A 21 25.79 -18.40 14.57
C ASP A 21 24.47 -19.19 14.36
N GLU A 22 23.36 -18.57 14.75
CA GLU A 22 22.03 -19.01 14.33
C GLU A 22 21.88 -18.63 12.86
N ALA A 23 22.33 -19.52 11.96
CA ALA A 23 21.95 -19.48 10.57
C ALA A 23 20.41 -19.57 10.52
N GLU A 24 19.74 -18.44 10.33
CA GLU A 24 18.29 -18.36 10.18
C GLU A 24 17.87 -19.39 9.13
N ASN A 25 17.14 -20.43 9.56
CA ASN A 25 16.67 -21.54 8.73
C ASN A 25 15.50 -21.07 7.84
N LEU A 26 15.76 -20.04 7.04
CA LEU A 26 14.82 -19.43 6.12
C LEU A 26 15.04 -20.03 4.72
N LEU A 27 13.95 -20.55 4.18
CA LEU A 27 13.86 -21.10 2.85
C LEU A 27 13.88 -19.95 1.82
N PRO A 28 14.89 -19.88 0.95
CA PRO A 28 14.99 -18.83 -0.06
C PRO A 28 14.10 -19.14 -1.28
N CYS A 29 13.54 -18.10 -1.86
CA CYS A 29 12.92 -18.17 -3.18
C CYS A 29 14.00 -18.22 -4.25
N LEU A 30 13.87 -19.13 -5.22
CA LEU A 30 14.83 -19.29 -6.30
C LEU A 30 14.62 -18.30 -7.46
N VAL A 31 13.59 -17.45 -7.36
CA VAL A 31 13.19 -16.49 -8.40
C VAL A 31 13.44 -15.04 -7.96
N CYS A 32 13.52 -14.77 -6.66
CA CYS A 32 13.79 -13.44 -6.12
C CYS A 32 14.42 -13.51 -4.70
N ASP A 33 14.84 -12.38 -4.15
CA ASP A 33 15.54 -12.30 -2.86
C ASP A 33 14.67 -12.58 -1.61
N PHE A 34 13.44 -13.09 -1.79
CA PHE A 34 12.54 -13.41 -0.69
C PHE A 34 12.99 -14.67 0.07
N LYS A 35 12.94 -14.65 1.40
CA LYS A 35 13.22 -15.81 2.27
C LYS A 35 12.11 -15.96 3.32
N CYS A 36 11.74 -17.19 3.67
CA CYS A 36 10.74 -17.45 4.72
C CYS A 36 10.96 -18.76 5.47
N ASP A 37 10.44 -18.87 6.68
CA ASP A 37 10.64 -20.01 7.60
C ASP A 37 9.80 -21.26 7.30
N SER A 38 8.85 -21.19 6.37
CA SER A 38 7.89 -22.26 6.09
C SER A 38 7.81 -22.62 4.61
N MET A 39 7.94 -23.92 4.30
CA MET A 39 7.78 -24.44 2.93
C MET A 39 6.39 -24.14 2.35
N ASN A 40 5.35 -24.08 3.18
CA ASN A 40 4.01 -23.70 2.72
C ASN A 40 3.95 -22.21 2.36
N LEU A 41 4.62 -21.35 3.13
CA LEU A 41 4.71 -19.93 2.84
C LEU A 41 5.55 -19.66 1.58
N LEU A 42 6.62 -20.43 1.36
CA LEU A 42 7.42 -20.37 0.14
C LEU A 42 6.62 -20.83 -1.09
N ARG A 43 5.87 -21.93 -0.98
CA ARG A 43 4.98 -22.41 -2.05
C ARG A 43 3.89 -21.39 -2.38
N GLU A 44 3.23 -20.83 -1.37
CA GLU A 44 2.27 -19.76 -1.57
C GLU A 44 2.90 -18.52 -2.21
N HIS A 45 4.10 -18.13 -1.77
CA HIS A 45 4.85 -17.03 -2.39
C HIS A 45 5.08 -17.30 -3.88
N VAL A 46 5.62 -18.46 -4.24
CA VAL A 46 5.91 -18.81 -5.64
C VAL A 46 4.62 -18.85 -6.47
N VAL A 47 3.53 -19.42 -5.96
CA VAL A 47 2.25 -19.50 -6.69
C VAL A 47 1.54 -18.14 -6.82
N ASN A 48 1.76 -17.23 -5.89
CA ASN A 48 1.10 -15.92 -5.89
C ASN A 48 1.89 -14.85 -6.64
N GLU A 49 3.22 -14.94 -6.60
CA GLU A 49 4.13 -13.90 -7.09
C GLU A 49 4.85 -14.30 -8.38
N HIS A 50 5.09 -15.60 -8.61
CA HIS A 50 5.88 -16.11 -9.75
C HIS A 50 5.11 -17.03 -10.70
N ALA A 51 3.86 -17.42 -10.37
CA ALA A 51 3.07 -18.25 -11.27
C ALA A 51 2.69 -17.46 -12.54
N SER A 52 3.37 -17.77 -13.63
CA SER A 52 3.10 -17.23 -14.96
C SER A 52 1.80 -17.80 -15.54
N SER A 53 0.65 -17.26 -15.15
CA SER A 53 -0.53 -17.28 -16.02
C SER A 53 -0.47 -16.04 -16.91
N SER A 54 -0.53 -16.20 -18.23
CA SER A 54 -0.42 -15.10 -19.22
C SER A 54 -1.53 -14.04 -19.11
N GLN A 55 -2.45 -14.18 -18.16
CA GLN A 55 -3.47 -13.19 -17.83
C GLN A 55 -3.41 -12.81 -16.34
N PRO A 56 -3.54 -11.50 -16.03
CA PRO A 56 -3.59 -11.04 -14.65
C PRO A 56 -4.84 -11.59 -13.94
N PRO A 57 -4.72 -12.03 -12.67
CA PRO A 57 -5.86 -12.46 -11.86
C PRO A 57 -7.01 -11.43 -11.88
N SER A 58 -8.21 -11.86 -12.27
CA SER A 58 -9.38 -10.99 -12.39
C SER A 58 -10.52 -11.37 -11.42
N CYS A 59 -11.32 -10.38 -11.03
CA CYS A 59 -12.51 -10.59 -10.23
C CYS A 59 -13.67 -11.02 -11.12
N THR A 60 -14.25 -12.19 -10.86
CA THR A 60 -15.39 -12.70 -11.65
C THR A 60 -16.67 -11.90 -11.46
N ILE A 61 -16.79 -11.10 -10.39
CA ILE A 61 -17.99 -10.32 -10.08
C ILE A 61 -17.96 -8.95 -10.76
N CYS A 62 -16.80 -8.29 -10.84
CA CYS A 62 -16.70 -6.93 -11.39
C CYS A 62 -15.67 -6.78 -12.54
N GLY A 63 -15.04 -7.87 -12.97
CA GLY A 63 -14.06 -7.88 -14.06
C GLY A 63 -12.70 -7.25 -13.71
N MET A 64 -12.53 -6.65 -12.54
CA MET A 64 -11.31 -5.91 -12.19
C MET A 64 -10.09 -6.82 -12.15
N GLN A 65 -9.00 -6.40 -12.79
CA GLN A 65 -7.74 -7.13 -12.85
C GLN A 65 -6.77 -6.71 -11.74
N PHE A 66 -5.98 -7.66 -11.26
CA PHE A 66 -5.03 -7.49 -10.17
C PHE A 66 -3.67 -8.07 -10.54
N LYS A 67 -2.61 -7.42 -10.07
CA LYS A 67 -1.23 -7.89 -10.29
C LYS A 67 -0.91 -9.20 -9.57
N GLN A 68 -1.62 -9.49 -8.48
CA GLN A 68 -1.36 -10.64 -7.59
C GLN A 68 -2.69 -11.27 -7.15
N ARG A 69 -2.72 -12.59 -7.01
CA ARG A 69 -3.91 -13.33 -6.51
C ARG A 69 -4.33 -12.91 -5.10
N ASN A 70 -3.35 -12.61 -4.23
CA ASN A 70 -3.63 -12.13 -2.87
C ASN A 70 -4.40 -10.80 -2.86
N ARG A 71 -4.12 -9.90 -3.82
CA ARG A 71 -4.83 -8.63 -3.96
C ARG A 71 -6.27 -8.84 -4.43
N LEU A 72 -6.48 -9.75 -5.38
CA LEU A 72 -7.81 -10.16 -5.83
C LEU A 72 -8.64 -10.75 -4.67
N ARG A 73 -8.07 -11.69 -3.91
CA ARG A 73 -8.74 -12.31 -2.75
C ARG A 73 -9.18 -11.27 -1.73
N ARG A 74 -8.29 -10.31 -1.43
CA ARG A 74 -8.57 -9.22 -0.50
C ARG A 74 -9.65 -8.28 -1.03
N HIS A 75 -9.60 -7.93 -2.31
CA HIS A 75 -10.63 -7.14 -2.98
C HIS A 75 -12.01 -7.80 -2.84
N ARG A 76 -12.12 -9.10 -3.16
CA ARG A 76 -13.40 -9.82 -3.08
C ARG A 76 -13.98 -9.80 -1.67
N ARG A 77 -13.16 -10.10 -0.67
CA ARG A 77 -13.56 -10.05 0.75
C ARG A 77 -14.04 -8.66 1.16
N ALA A 78 -13.30 -7.61 0.77
CA ALA A 78 -13.59 -6.24 1.19
C ALA A 78 -14.79 -5.62 0.46
N VAL A 79 -14.93 -5.87 -0.85
CA VAL A 79 -15.88 -5.16 -1.73
C VAL A 79 -17.17 -5.94 -1.91
N HIS A 80 -17.09 -7.24 -2.16
CA HIS A 80 -18.27 -8.06 -2.48
C HIS A 80 -18.84 -8.73 -1.23
N GLU A 81 -17.99 -9.31 -0.39
CA GLU A 81 -18.42 -9.97 0.86
C GLU A 81 -18.56 -8.98 2.04
N LYS A 82 -18.12 -7.72 1.87
CA LYS A 82 -18.11 -6.67 2.90
C LYS A 82 -17.45 -7.10 4.23
N ARG A 83 -16.52 -8.06 4.19
CA ARG A 83 -15.83 -8.57 5.38
C ARG A 83 -14.86 -7.52 5.94
N ARG A 84 -15.06 -7.17 7.21
CA ARG A 84 -14.25 -6.19 7.95
C ARG A 84 -13.79 -6.77 9.29
N PRO A 85 -12.84 -7.71 9.29
CA PRO A 85 -12.47 -8.46 10.49
C PRO A 85 -11.71 -7.62 11.53
N TYR A 86 -11.25 -6.41 11.18
CA TYR A 86 -10.45 -5.58 12.07
C TYR A 86 -11.31 -4.48 12.68
N GLN A 87 -11.71 -4.65 13.94
CA GLN A 87 -12.50 -3.68 14.68
C GLN A 87 -11.63 -2.75 15.52
N CYS A 88 -12.02 -1.48 15.58
CA CYS A 88 -11.45 -0.53 16.53
C CYS A 88 -11.93 -0.84 17.96
N MET A 89 -11.00 -0.89 18.91
CA MET A 89 -11.35 -1.13 20.32
C MET A 89 -11.86 0.13 21.05
N ARG A 90 -11.67 1.32 20.46
CA ARG A 90 -12.09 2.60 21.03
C ARG A 90 -13.37 3.16 20.41
N CYS A 91 -13.80 2.63 19.26
CA CYS A 91 -15.06 3.00 18.61
C CYS A 91 -15.56 1.86 17.72
N ASN A 92 -16.80 1.91 17.28
CA ASN A 92 -17.44 0.80 16.56
C ASN A 92 -17.04 0.69 15.07
N VAL A 93 -15.96 1.34 14.64
CA VAL A 93 -15.53 1.34 13.23
C VAL A 93 -14.75 0.06 12.90
N GLN A 94 -15.07 -0.54 11.76
CA GLN A 94 -14.46 -1.78 11.28
C GLN A 94 -13.77 -1.60 9.91
N PHE A 95 -12.66 -2.31 9.74
CA PHE A 95 -11.78 -2.22 8.59
C PHE A 95 -11.56 -3.59 7.93
N ALA A 96 -11.43 -3.59 6.61
CA ALA A 96 -11.08 -4.79 5.84
C ALA A 96 -9.58 -5.15 5.92
N GLU A 97 -8.72 -4.21 6.31
CA GLU A 97 -7.27 -4.40 6.40
C GLU A 97 -6.72 -3.88 7.73
N LYS A 98 -5.78 -4.61 8.33
CA LYS A 98 -5.13 -4.24 9.60
C LYS A 98 -4.45 -2.88 9.52
N ASN A 99 -3.75 -2.58 8.42
CA ASN A 99 -3.05 -1.31 8.25
C ASN A 99 -4.01 -0.10 8.24
N ASN A 100 -5.26 -0.29 7.78
CA ASN A 100 -6.27 0.76 7.82
C ASN A 100 -6.78 1.01 9.24
N LEU A 101 -6.89 -0.04 10.07
CA LEU A 101 -7.19 0.08 11.49
C LEU A 101 -6.07 0.82 12.23
N LEU A 102 -4.81 0.46 12.00
CA LEU A 102 -3.65 1.13 12.61
C LEU A 102 -3.62 2.63 12.24
N ALA A 103 -3.73 2.93 10.93
CA ALA A 103 -3.79 4.32 10.48
C ALA A 103 -5.00 5.07 11.06
N HIS A 104 -6.13 4.40 11.32
CA HIS A 104 -7.26 5.01 12.00
C HIS A 104 -6.95 5.32 13.46
N MET A 105 -6.35 4.38 14.20
CA MET A 105 -5.93 4.61 15.59
C MET A 105 -4.99 5.80 15.71
N ASP A 106 -3.92 5.80 14.91
CA ASP A 106 -2.92 6.87 14.91
C ASP A 106 -3.57 8.23 14.64
N THR A 107 -4.45 8.32 13.62
CA THR A 107 -4.95 9.62 13.15
C THR A 107 -6.18 10.13 13.88
N VAL A 108 -7.04 9.25 14.39
CA VAL A 108 -8.32 9.63 15.01
C VAL A 108 -8.22 9.61 16.54
N HIS A 109 -7.57 8.60 17.10
CA HIS A 109 -7.54 8.42 18.55
C HIS A 109 -6.26 8.95 19.19
N GLU A 110 -5.12 8.88 18.49
CA GLU A 110 -3.84 9.35 19.01
C GLU A 110 -3.41 10.69 18.43
N GLN A 111 -4.13 11.20 17.42
CA GLN A 111 -3.86 12.47 16.75
C GLN A 111 -2.41 12.59 16.23
N LYS A 112 -1.77 11.47 15.92
CA LYS A 112 -0.43 11.42 15.34
C LYS A 112 -0.46 12.02 13.93
N ARG A 113 0.40 13.01 13.72
CA ARG A 113 0.58 13.71 12.43
C ARG A 113 2.03 13.64 11.99
N ASN A 114 2.44 12.44 11.59
CA ASN A 114 3.83 12.10 11.30
C ASN A 114 4.35 12.66 9.96
N PHE A 115 3.48 13.26 9.14
CA PHE A 115 3.83 13.72 7.80
C PHE A 115 3.74 15.24 7.73
N THR A 116 4.88 15.90 7.57
CA THR A 116 4.98 17.37 7.55
C THR A 116 5.25 17.86 6.14
N CYS A 117 4.58 18.93 5.71
CA CYS A 117 4.93 19.63 4.50
C CYS A 117 6.19 20.47 4.72
N GLU A 118 7.22 20.28 3.91
CA GLU A 118 8.47 21.05 4.07
C GLU A 118 8.33 22.50 3.60
N VAL A 119 7.34 22.81 2.76
CA VAL A 119 7.12 24.15 2.21
C VAL A 119 6.36 25.05 3.18
N CYS A 120 5.33 24.54 3.84
CA CYS A 120 4.47 25.34 4.74
C CYS A 120 4.32 24.78 6.16
N HIS A 121 5.06 23.72 6.49
CA HIS A 121 5.08 23.06 7.80
C HIS A 121 3.72 22.51 8.29
N ALA A 122 2.72 22.42 7.42
CA ALA A 122 1.44 21.79 7.71
C ALA A 122 1.63 20.29 8.00
N LYS A 123 0.95 19.80 9.06
CA LYS A 123 1.07 18.41 9.54
C LYS A 123 -0.15 17.57 9.17
N PHE A 124 0.11 16.35 8.69
CA PHE A 124 -0.88 15.40 8.21
C PHE A 124 -0.72 14.04 8.89
N GLY A 125 -1.85 13.39 9.15
CA GLY A 125 -1.88 12.02 9.70
C GLY A 125 -1.56 10.92 8.69
N ARG A 126 -1.59 11.21 7.38
CA ARG A 126 -1.32 10.23 6.33
C ARG A 126 -0.49 10.82 5.20
N LYS A 127 0.44 10.02 4.66
CA LYS A 127 1.33 10.41 3.54
C LYS A 127 0.56 10.85 2.29
N ASN A 128 -0.52 10.15 1.93
CA ASN A 128 -1.34 10.50 0.77
C ASN A 128 -2.06 11.85 0.91
N ASN A 129 -2.41 12.26 2.13
CA ASN A 129 -2.99 13.58 2.37
C ASN A 129 -1.93 14.69 2.20
N LEU A 130 -0.71 14.48 2.70
CA LEU A 130 0.41 15.38 2.45
C LEU A 130 0.70 15.51 0.95
N HIS A 131 0.79 14.39 0.25
CA HIS A 131 1.03 14.37 -1.21
C HIS A 131 -0.05 15.18 -1.96
N ARG A 132 -1.33 14.95 -1.63
CA ARG A 132 -2.44 15.71 -2.23
C ARG A 132 -2.35 17.21 -1.90
N HIS A 133 -2.00 17.56 -0.66
CA HIS A 133 -1.81 18.94 -0.26
C HIS A 133 -0.73 19.62 -1.11
N ILE A 134 0.44 18.98 -1.28
CA ILE A 134 1.52 19.52 -2.12
C ILE A 134 1.04 19.76 -3.55
N GLN A 135 0.42 18.75 -4.16
CA GLN A 135 -0.07 18.85 -5.53
C GLN A 135 -1.10 19.97 -5.72
N THR A 136 -2.02 20.15 -4.78
CA THR A 136 -3.15 21.08 -4.95
C THR A 136 -2.84 22.49 -4.48
N VAL A 137 -2.06 22.64 -3.40
CA VAL A 137 -1.79 23.92 -2.76
C VAL A 137 -0.50 24.55 -3.28
N HIS A 138 0.56 23.78 -3.46
CA HIS A 138 1.85 24.29 -3.90
C HIS A 138 2.02 24.19 -5.42
N GLU A 139 1.71 23.04 -6.02
CA GLU A 139 1.85 22.86 -7.48
C GLU A 139 0.61 23.32 -8.27
N LYS A 140 -0.48 23.67 -7.58
CA LYS A 140 -1.77 24.10 -8.16
C LYS A 140 -2.36 23.09 -9.18
N LYS A 141 -1.99 21.80 -9.10
CA LYS A 141 -2.54 20.74 -9.95
C LYS A 141 -4.02 20.51 -9.63
N ARG A 142 -4.81 20.39 -10.70
CA ARG A 142 -6.26 20.14 -10.66
C ARG A 142 -6.63 19.00 -11.61
N PRO A 143 -6.35 17.74 -11.24
CA PRO A 143 -6.45 16.62 -12.18
C PRO A 143 -7.89 16.21 -12.48
N TYR A 144 -8.88 16.70 -11.73
CA TYR A 144 -10.27 16.29 -11.87
C TYR A 144 -11.06 17.32 -12.67
N LYS A 145 -11.34 17.02 -13.93
CA LYS A 145 -12.09 17.89 -14.84
C LYS A 145 -13.58 17.50 -14.90
N CYS A 146 -14.46 18.49 -14.83
CA CYS A 146 -15.88 18.32 -15.08
C CYS A 146 -16.10 18.10 -16.58
N LYS A 147 -16.76 17.00 -16.94
CA LYS A 147 -17.08 16.70 -18.35
C LYS A 147 -18.12 17.63 -18.95
N PHE A 148 -19.01 18.20 -18.13
CA PHE A 148 -20.12 19.03 -18.59
C PHE A 148 -19.75 20.49 -18.83
N CYS A 149 -18.83 21.06 -18.02
CA CYS A 149 -18.45 22.48 -18.12
C CYS A 149 -16.94 22.73 -18.17
N GLY A 150 -16.11 21.69 -18.16
CA GLY A 150 -14.66 21.81 -18.23
C GLY A 150 -13.96 22.31 -16.96
N SER A 151 -14.71 22.66 -15.90
CA SER A 151 -14.12 23.14 -14.63
C SER A 151 -13.21 22.10 -13.97
N CYS A 152 -12.05 22.53 -13.48
CA CYS A 152 -11.04 21.65 -12.88
C CYS A 152 -10.95 21.80 -11.35
N TYR A 153 -10.78 20.67 -10.67
CA TYR A 153 -10.74 20.55 -9.21
C TYR A 153 -9.49 19.80 -8.75
N GLY A 154 -8.95 20.22 -7.60
CA GLY A 154 -7.84 19.53 -6.93
C GLY A 154 -8.23 18.18 -6.33
N GLU A 155 -9.51 17.98 -6.03
CA GLU A 155 -10.02 16.77 -5.39
C GLU A 155 -11.28 16.22 -6.08
N ARG A 156 -11.38 14.89 -6.16
CA ARG A 156 -12.53 14.20 -6.75
C ARG A 156 -13.83 14.53 -6.03
N GLY A 157 -13.81 14.64 -4.69
CA GLY A 157 -15.01 14.96 -3.90
C GLY A 157 -15.60 16.35 -4.25
N ASN A 158 -14.73 17.32 -4.51
CA ASN A 158 -15.14 18.66 -4.94
C ASN A 158 -15.78 18.62 -6.33
N LEU A 159 -15.19 17.86 -7.26
CA LEU A 159 -15.79 17.63 -8.58
C LEU A 159 -17.18 16.97 -8.45
N LEU A 160 -17.31 15.90 -7.66
CA LEU A 160 -18.60 15.20 -7.48
C LEU A 160 -19.66 16.12 -6.87
N THR A 161 -19.27 16.95 -5.89
CA THR A 161 -20.17 17.93 -5.28
C THR A 161 -20.61 19.00 -6.29
N HIS A 162 -19.68 19.49 -7.11
CA HIS A 162 -20.00 20.42 -8.20
C HIS A 162 -20.96 19.81 -9.21
N VAL A 163 -20.67 18.59 -9.70
CA VAL A 163 -21.50 17.87 -10.67
C VAL A 163 -22.90 17.66 -10.11
N ARG A 164 -23.03 17.20 -8.86
CA ARG A 164 -24.35 17.07 -8.22
C ARG A 164 -25.10 18.39 -8.13
N ARG A 165 -24.43 19.50 -7.79
CA ARG A 165 -25.12 20.79 -7.55
C ARG A 165 -25.41 21.59 -8.83
N LYS A 166 -24.65 21.38 -9.90
CA LYS A 166 -24.69 22.21 -11.11
C LYS A 166 -25.11 21.45 -12.36
N HIS A 167 -25.00 20.13 -12.34
CA HIS A 167 -25.19 19.27 -13.52
C HIS A 167 -26.12 18.09 -13.25
N GLU A 168 -26.94 18.12 -12.19
CA GLU A 168 -27.89 17.06 -11.82
C GLU A 168 -28.76 16.61 -13.00
N ARG A 169 -29.41 17.57 -13.69
CA ARG A 169 -30.23 17.31 -14.89
C ARG A 169 -29.47 16.68 -16.05
N GLN A 170 -28.17 16.96 -16.18
CA GLN A 170 -27.34 16.39 -17.25
C GLN A 170 -26.89 14.97 -16.95
N ILE A 171 -26.89 14.56 -15.67
CA ILE A 171 -26.62 13.17 -15.26
C ILE A 171 -27.83 12.28 -15.58
N GLU A 172 -29.05 12.80 -15.39
CA GLU A 172 -30.29 12.07 -15.67
C GLU A 172 -30.48 11.85 -17.18
N ASN A 173 -30.20 12.86 -18.00
CA ASN A 173 -30.33 12.75 -19.46
C ASN A 173 -29.38 11.72 -20.09
N GLU A 174 -28.19 11.51 -19.50
CA GLU A 174 -27.25 10.47 -19.95
C GLU A 174 -27.76 9.03 -19.69
N GLN A 175 -28.76 8.85 -18.80
CA GLN A 175 -29.44 7.57 -18.58
C GLN A 175 -30.67 7.39 -19.48
N VAL A 176 -31.22 8.48 -20.05
CA VAL A 176 -32.42 8.45 -20.92
C VAL A 176 -32.05 8.22 -22.39
N GLU A 177 -30.83 8.52 -22.83
CA GLU A 177 -30.38 8.33 -24.23
C GLU A 177 -30.10 6.85 -24.64
N VAL A 178 -30.40 5.86 -23.79
CA VAL A 178 -30.16 4.43 -24.10
C VAL A 178 -31.41 3.68 -24.60
N VAL A 179 -32.53 4.36 -24.83
CA VAL A 179 -33.73 3.72 -25.42
C VAL A 179 -34.36 4.63 -26.48
N ALA A 180 -33.80 4.61 -27.69
CA ALA A 180 -34.52 4.91 -28.92
C ALA A 180 -33.69 4.45 -30.13
N THR A 181 -33.87 3.20 -30.54
CA THR A 181 -34.22 2.77 -31.90
C THR A 181 -34.49 1.27 -31.90
#